data_AF-A0AAP3XQI6-F1
#
_entry.id   AF-A0AAP3XQI6-F1
#
_cell.length_a   1.000
_cell.length_b   1.000
_cell.length_c   1.000
_cell.angle_alpha   90.00
_cell.angle_beta   90.00
_cell.angle_gamma   90.00
#
_symmetry.space_group_name_H-M   'P 1'
#
loop_
_entity.id
_entity.type
_entity.pdbx_description
1 polymer ?
#
loop_
_entity_poly.entity_id
_entity_poly.type
_entity_poly.pdbx_seq_one_letter_code
_entity_poly.pdbx_strand_id
1 'polypeptide(L)' 'MRLLPPLLLGALFLTACTEARTLGAVAVESRRSMNDMQARATMAATCDIALGAYFRELSEIERHYAGLVCGGVYPGLAAR' A
#
# COMPACT_ATOMS: atom_id res chain seq x y z
N MET A 1 28.75 -47.42 3.99
CA MET A 1 27.63 -46.54 4.39
C MET A 1 28.18 -45.20 4.86
N ARG A 2 28.33 -44.20 3.97
CA ARG A 2 28.85 -42.84 4.31
C ARG A 2 28.01 -41.70 3.73
N LEU A 3 26.87 -42.01 3.10
CA LEU A 3 26.01 -41.06 2.39
C LEU A 3 24.93 -40.41 3.29
N LEU A 4 24.74 -40.93 4.51
CA LEU A 4 23.75 -40.39 5.46
C LEU A 4 24.00 -38.92 5.85
N PRO A 5 25.23 -38.49 6.20
CA PRO A 5 25.48 -37.10 6.59
C PRO A 5 25.21 -36.06 5.49
N PRO A 6 25.66 -36.23 4.21
CA PRO A 6 25.40 -35.23 3.17
C PRO A 6 23.92 -35.16 2.77
N LEU A 7 23.17 -36.26 2.84
CA LEU A 7 21.72 -36.26 2.57
C LEU A 7 20.95 -35.49 3.65
N LEU A 8 21.35 -35.61 4.91
CA LEU A 8 20.70 -34.91 6.03
C LEU A 8 20.97 -33.40 5.98
N LEU A 9 22.19 -33.00 5.64
CA LEU A 9 22.55 -31.60 5.37
C LEU A 9 21.79 -31.04 4.16
N GLY A 10 21.69 -31.80 3.07
CA GLY A 10 20.92 -31.39 1.88
C GLY A 10 19.44 -31.16 2.19
N ALA A 11 18.83 -32.00 3.03
CA ALA A 11 17.45 -31.83 3.46
C ALA A 11 17.25 -30.54 4.29
N LEU A 12 18.17 -30.24 5.21
CA LEU A 12 18.13 -29.01 6.01
C LEU A 12 18.27 -27.73 5.17
N PHE A 13 19.12 -27.76 4.14
CA PHE A 13 19.25 -26.63 3.22
C PHE A 13 18.00 -26.43 2.36
N LEU A 14 17.36 -27.52 1.91
CA LEU A 14 16.11 -27.45 1.17
C LEU A 14 14.98 -26.85 2.02
N THR A 15 14.84 -27.28 3.28
CA THR A 15 13.83 -26.71 4.19
C THR A 15 14.11 -25.25 4.50
N ALA A 16 15.37 -24.87 4.75
CA ALA A 16 15.75 -23.48 4.98
C ALA A 16 15.46 -22.58 3.76
N CYS A 17 15.73 -23.06 2.54
CA CYS A 17 15.38 -22.31 1.33
C CYS A 17 13.87 -22.14 1.14
N THR A 18 13.07 -23.16 1.47
CA THR A 18 11.61 -23.04 1.38
C THR A 18 11.06 -22.03 2.39
N GLU A 19 11.55 -22.04 3.63
CA GLU A 19 11.14 -21.08 4.65
C GLU A 19 11.57 -19.64 4.32
N ALA A 20 12.79 -19.46 3.81
CA ALA A 20 13.25 -18.15 3.37
C ALA A 20 12.38 -17.58 2.22
N ARG A 21 11.92 -18.44 1.30
CA ARG A 21 11.01 -18.03 0.22
C ARG A 21 9.63 -17.65 0.73
N THR A 22 9.05 -18.42 1.65
CA THR A 22 7.72 -18.12 2.19
C THR A 22 7.75 -16.85 3.05
N LEU A 23 8.73 -16.71 3.94
CA LEU A 23 8.94 -15.50 4.73
C LEU A 23 9.21 -14.27 3.84
N GLY A 24 10.01 -14.45 2.78
CA GLY A 24 10.27 -13.41 1.79
C GLY A 24 9.01 -12.96 1.07
N ALA A 25 8.14 -13.88 0.66
CA ALA A 25 6.88 -13.56 0.01
C ALA A 25 5.95 -12.74 0.92
N VAL A 26 5.83 -13.12 2.20
CA VAL A 26 5.03 -12.38 3.19
C VAL A 26 5.61 -10.98 3.43
N ALA A 27 6.94 -10.86 3.54
CA ALA A 27 7.60 -9.57 3.73
C ALA A 27 7.40 -8.62 2.53
N VAL A 28 7.42 -9.15 1.31
CA VAL A 28 7.13 -8.37 0.09
C VAL A 28 5.70 -7.89 0.09
N GLU A 29 4.74 -8.76 0.41
CA GLU A 29 3.32 -8.39 0.45
C GLU A 29 3.04 -7.33 1.53
N SER A 30 3.63 -7.50 2.71
CA SER A 30 3.56 -6.49 3.77
C SER A 30 4.13 -5.14 3.30
N ARG A 31 5.31 -5.12 2.66
CA ARG A 31 5.87 -3.88 2.11
C ARG A 31 5.00 -3.24 1.04
N ARG A 32 4.38 -4.04 0.16
CA ARG A 32 3.44 -3.53 -0.85
C ARG A 32 2.24 -2.85 -0.20
N SER A 33 1.66 -3.48 0.82
CA SER A 33 0.52 -2.89 1.55
C SER A 33 0.89 -1.57 2.24
N MET A 34 2.08 -1.50 2.85
CA MET A 34 2.55 -0.26 3.49
C MET A 34 2.80 0.85 2.47
N ASN A 35 3.41 0.52 1.33
CA ASN A 35 3.63 1.48 0.25
C ASN A 35 2.30 2.00 -0.34
N ASP A 36 1.30 1.15 -0.52
CA ASP A 36 -0.01 1.58 -1.01
C ASP A 36 -0.70 2.52 0.00
N MET A 37 -0.67 2.18 1.30
CA MET A 37 -1.19 3.07 2.33
C MET A 37 -0.45 4.41 2.38
N GLN A 38 0.88 4.39 2.26
CA GLN A 38 1.68 5.61 2.25
C GLN A 38 1.38 6.46 1.00
N ALA A 39 1.21 5.84 -0.17
CA ALA A 39 0.84 6.54 -1.40
C ALA A 39 -0.53 7.23 -1.24
N ARG A 40 -1.53 6.52 -0.70
CA ARG A 40 -2.86 7.11 -0.43
C ARG A 40 -2.81 8.25 0.57
N ALA A 41 -2.08 8.08 1.68
CA ALA A 41 -1.91 9.12 2.69
C ALA A 41 -1.20 10.36 2.12
N THR A 42 -0.19 10.15 1.27
CA THR A 42 0.53 11.25 0.61
C THR A 42 -0.41 12.00 -0.34
N MET A 43 -1.20 11.28 -1.15
CA MET A 43 -2.19 11.92 -2.04
C MET A 43 -3.21 12.74 -1.25
N ALA A 44 -3.77 12.20 -0.17
CA ALA A 44 -4.70 12.92 0.71
C ALA A 44 -4.06 14.20 1.29
N ALA A 45 -2.84 14.09 1.83
CA ALA A 45 -2.12 15.24 2.37
C ALA A 45 -1.80 16.31 1.30
N THR A 46 -1.41 15.89 0.09
CA THR A 46 -1.17 16.85 -1.01
C THR A 46 -2.44 17.56 -1.44
N CYS A 47 -3.57 16.86 -1.42
CA CYS A 47 -4.87 17.44 -1.70
C CYS A 47 -5.27 18.47 -0.63
N ASP A 48 -5.12 18.15 0.65
CA ASP A 48 -5.42 19.09 1.74
C ASP A 48 -4.55 20.36 1.64
N ILE A 49 -3.24 20.20 1.35
CA ILE A 49 -2.32 21.33 1.18
C ILE A 49 -2.70 22.15 -0.05
N ALA A 50 -2.91 21.51 -1.21
CA ALA A 50 -3.22 22.22 -2.44
C ALA A 50 -4.56 22.95 -2.36
N LEU A 51 -5.59 22.31 -1.78
CA LEU A 51 -6.89 22.92 -1.57
C LEU A 51 -6.81 24.08 -0.58
N GLY A 52 -6.11 23.91 0.54
CA GLY A 52 -5.91 24.97 1.52
C GLY A 52 -5.11 26.16 1.00
N ALA A 53 -4.11 25.93 0.14
CA ALA A 53 -3.20 26.96 -0.36
C ALA A 53 -3.74 27.73 -1.57
N TYR A 54 -4.32 27.04 -2.55
CA TYR A 54 -4.69 27.66 -3.84
C TYR A 54 -6.19 27.90 -3.98
N PHE A 55 -6.99 27.21 -3.18
CA PHE A 55 -8.41 27.03 -3.45
C PHE A 55 -9.24 27.40 -2.22
N ARG A 56 -8.87 28.48 -1.53
CA ARG A 56 -9.58 28.92 -0.32
C ARG A 56 -11.05 29.30 -0.59
N GLU A 57 -11.38 29.64 -1.83
CA GLU A 57 -12.74 29.91 -2.31
C GLU A 57 -13.01 29.16 -3.63
N LEU A 58 -13.17 27.83 -3.57
CA LEU A 58 -13.54 27.05 -4.76
C LEU A 58 -14.96 27.38 -5.23
N SER A 59 -15.09 27.59 -6.54
CA SER A 59 -16.37 27.49 -7.22
C SER A 59 -16.99 26.10 -7.06
N GLU A 60 -18.28 25.95 -7.34
CA GLU A 60 -18.99 24.68 -7.21
C GLU A 60 -18.40 23.58 -8.12
N ILE A 61 -17.95 23.93 -9.32
CA ILE A 61 -17.32 23.00 -10.27
C ILE A 61 -15.95 22.55 -9.76
N GLU A 62 -15.14 23.46 -9.23
CA GLU A 62 -13.82 23.10 -8.72
C GLU A 62 -13.92 22.25 -7.45
N ARG A 63 -14.94 22.47 -6.60
CA ARG A 63 -15.25 21.56 -5.47
C ARG A 63 -15.62 20.17 -5.94
N HIS A 64 -16.37 20.06 -7.03
CA HIS A 64 -16.73 18.78 -7.61
C HIS A 64 -15.49 18.02 -8.09
N TYR A 65 -14.63 18.68 -8.87
CA TYR A 65 -13.38 18.08 -9.32
C TYR A 65 -12.43 17.73 -8.17
N ALA A 66 -12.31 18.60 -7.17
CA ALA A 66 -11.53 18.34 -5.96
C ALA A 66 -12.04 17.11 -5.22
N GLY A 67 -13.36 16.94 -5.05
CA GLY A 67 -13.95 15.75 -4.44
C GLY A 67 -13.63 14.45 -5.19
N LEU A 68 -13.67 14.48 -6.52
CA LEU A 68 -13.33 13.33 -7.37
C LEU A 68 -11.85 12.95 -7.28
N VAL A 69 -10.95 13.93 -7.25
CA VAL A 69 -9.48 13.71 -7.24
C VAL A 69 -8.96 13.39 -5.83
N CYS A 70 -9.51 14.05 -4.82
CA CYS A 70 -9.03 13.96 -3.44
C CYS A 70 -9.83 12.99 -2.56
N GLY A 71 -10.86 12.33 -3.11
CA GLY A 71 -11.65 11.33 -2.39
C GLY A 71 -12.62 11.88 -1.35
N GLY A 72 -12.99 13.17 -1.45
CA GLY A 72 -13.92 13.82 -0.54
C GLY A 72 -15.38 13.39 -0.79
N VAL A 73 -16.08 12.94 0.26
CA VAL A 73 -17.53 12.70 0.21
C VAL A 73 -18.26 14.04 0.21
N TYR A 74 -19.01 14.32 -0.87
CA TYR A 74 -19.79 15.54 -0.99
C TYR A 74 -21.03 15.47 -0.07
N PRO A 75 -21.29 16.45 0.81
CA PRO A 75 -22.58 16.58 1.50
C PRO A 75 -23.63 17.02 0.46
N GLY A 76 -24.18 16.04 -0.25
CA GLY A 76 -25.16 16.24 -1.33
C GLY A 76 -25.41 14.97 -2.15
N LEU A 77 -24.48 14.01 -2.15
CA LEU A 77 -24.65 12.69 -2.76
C LEU A 77 -24.89 11.57 -1.73
N ALA A 78 -24.61 11.81 -0.45
CA ALA A 78 -24.96 10.90 0.65
C ALA A 78 -26.45 10.95 1.06
N ALA A 79 -27.27 11.73 0.36
CA ALA A 79 -28.70 11.88 0.58
C ALA A 79 -29.49 11.58 -0.71
N ARG A 80 -29.34 10.37 -1.24
CA ARG A 80 -30.36 9.73 -2.08
C ARG A 80 -30.25 8.22 -2.01
#